data_AF-A0A495IKE6-F1
#
_entry.id   AF-A0A495IKE6-F1
#
_cell.length_a   1.000
_cell.length_b   1.000
_cell.length_c   1.000
_cell.angle_alpha   90.00
_cell.angle_beta   90.00
_cell.angle_gamma   90.00
#
_symmetry.space_group_name_H-M   'P 1'
#
loop_
_entity.id
_entity.type
_entity.pdbx_description
1 polymer ?
#
loop_
_entity_poly.entity_id
_entity_poly.type
_entity_poly.pdbx_seq_one_letter_code
_entity_poly.pdbx_strand_id
1 'polypeptide(L)'
;MTGDEADEFAASHHVAILSTLKDAIAESELRYRFCRIEINESSQDFVQGSSFYPAGEAQTERARAKRLRLAKDNYAIFLRTLSWREFEGCCRGILGILGVEEPTLTQASDDQGIDFYGKLALGNRLDNFSELPGLDRRLNVWLVGQAKHYDKTRVSTPDIRELVGSVRLAQSGIASDDGRALSGFNPSLLDPVFFLFFTTGTISRDGETLAARSGMICMDGDQIATFLADNEIGLTGDVFEQDAALAWVRSHLHQ
;
A
#
# COMPACT_ATOMS: atom_id res chain seq x y z
N MET A 1 18.74 28.33 -38.35
CA MET A 1 19.29 27.36 -37.39
C MET A 1 20.50 26.72 -38.02
N THR A 2 21.70 27.13 -37.63
CA THR A 2 22.94 26.44 -37.99
C THR A 2 23.00 25.09 -37.27
N GLY A 3 23.93 24.20 -37.66
CA GLY A 3 24.14 22.94 -36.95
C GLY A 3 24.47 23.17 -35.47
N ASP A 4 25.36 24.12 -35.19
CA ASP A 4 25.75 24.49 -33.83
C ASP A 4 24.57 25.00 -32.98
N GLU A 5 23.68 25.80 -33.56
CA GLU A 5 22.46 26.27 -32.87
C GLU A 5 21.50 25.12 -32.55
N ALA A 6 21.43 24.09 -33.41
CA ALA A 6 20.60 22.91 -33.19
C ALA A 6 21.16 22.01 -32.08
N ASP A 7 22.48 21.83 -32.04
CA ASP A 7 23.16 21.01 -31.04
C ASP A 7 23.12 21.66 -29.65
N GLU A 8 23.33 22.97 -29.56
CA GLU A 8 23.19 23.72 -28.30
C GLU A 8 21.75 23.66 -27.78
N PHE A 9 20.76 23.82 -28.67
CA PHE A 9 19.35 23.68 -28.31
C PHE A 9 19.03 22.27 -27.80
N ALA A 10 19.49 21.23 -28.49
CA ALA A 10 19.28 19.84 -28.10
C ALA A 10 19.93 19.52 -26.75
N ALA A 11 21.17 19.98 -26.52
CA ALA A 11 21.88 19.78 -25.26
C ALA A 11 21.16 20.46 -24.09
N SER A 12 20.69 21.70 -24.28
CA SER A 12 19.94 22.43 -23.25
C SER A 12 18.63 21.72 -22.87
N HIS A 13 17.87 21.25 -23.87
CA HIS A 13 16.62 20.54 -23.64
C HIS A 13 16.84 19.15 -23.03
N HIS A 14 17.92 18.46 -23.41
CA HIS A 14 18.30 17.17 -22.84
C HIS A 14 18.48 17.26 -21.31
N VAL A 15 19.25 18.26 -20.85
CA VAL A 15 19.48 18.48 -19.41
C VAL A 15 18.17 18.80 -18.67
N ALA A 16 17.33 19.66 -19.24
CA ALA A 16 16.05 20.04 -18.63
C ALA A 16 15.07 18.86 -18.54
N ILE A 17 14.99 18.04 -19.59
CA ILE A 17 14.15 16.83 -19.62
C ILE A 17 14.67 15.82 -18.59
N LEU A 18 15.97 15.55 -18.57
CA LEU A 18 16.57 14.61 -17.63
C LEU A 18 16.33 15.02 -16.16
N SER A 19 16.48 16.32 -15.86
CA SER A 19 16.15 16.86 -14.53
C SER A 19 14.69 16.59 -14.17
N THR A 20 13.77 16.89 -15.09
CA THR A 20 12.34 16.70 -14.89
C THR A 20 11.99 15.22 -14.64
N LEU A 21 12.61 14.30 -15.38
CA LEU A 21 12.40 12.87 -15.20
C LEU A 21 12.93 12.38 -13.85
N LYS A 22 14.11 12.85 -13.43
CA LYS A 22 14.69 12.54 -12.12
C LYS A 22 13.79 13.03 -10.98
N ASP A 23 13.25 14.25 -11.10
CA ASP A 23 12.32 14.81 -10.12
C ASP A 23 11.02 13.99 -10.05
N ALA A 24 10.47 13.56 -11.19
CA ALA A 24 9.28 12.73 -11.24
C ALA A 24 9.51 11.31 -10.65
N ILE A 25 10.68 10.71 -10.87
CA ILE A 25 11.08 9.43 -10.26
C ILE A 25 11.20 9.60 -8.75
N ALA A 26 11.94 10.61 -8.29
CA ALA A 26 12.13 10.90 -6.87
C ALA A 26 10.80 11.20 -6.16
N GLU A 27 9.90 11.95 -6.80
CA GLU A 27 8.56 12.21 -6.27
C GLU A 27 7.74 10.92 -6.16
N SER A 28 7.85 10.01 -7.14
CA SER A 28 7.18 8.71 -7.08
C SER A 28 7.69 7.87 -5.92
N GLU A 29 9.01 7.81 -5.72
CA GLU A 29 9.65 7.10 -4.60
C GLU A 29 9.25 7.68 -3.24
N LEU A 30 9.31 9.01 -3.09
CA LEU A 30 8.92 9.70 -1.86
C LEU A 30 7.45 9.41 -1.48
N ARG A 31 6.60 9.24 -2.49
CA ARG A 31 5.18 8.92 -2.32
C ARG A 31 4.90 7.42 -2.28
N TYR A 32 5.92 6.57 -2.34
CA TYR A 32 5.79 5.11 -2.42
C TYR A 32 4.86 4.67 -3.56
N ARG A 33 4.97 5.32 -4.73
CA ARG A 33 4.20 5.00 -5.94
C ARG A 33 5.06 4.28 -6.96
N PHE A 34 4.41 3.44 -7.76
CA PHE A 34 5.08 2.80 -8.87
C PHE A 34 5.38 3.84 -9.96
N CYS A 35 6.66 4.17 -10.12
CA CYS A 35 7.10 4.95 -11.27
C CYS A 35 7.07 4.05 -12.51
N ARG A 36 6.50 4.51 -13.63
CA ARG A 36 6.44 3.73 -14.90
C ARG A 36 7.71 3.85 -15.72
N ILE A 37 8.54 4.85 -15.42
CA ILE A 37 9.76 5.17 -16.13
C ILE A 37 10.97 4.93 -15.22
N GLU A 38 12.11 4.63 -15.84
CA GLU A 38 13.41 4.53 -15.19
C GLU A 38 14.46 5.05 -16.17
N ILE A 39 15.51 5.68 -15.66
CA ILE A 39 16.68 6.06 -16.44
C ILE A 39 17.62 4.86 -16.46
N ASN A 40 18.05 4.43 -17.64
CA ASN A 40 18.88 3.24 -17.78
C ASN A 40 20.21 3.40 -17.00
N GLU A 41 20.56 2.38 -16.22
CA GLU A 41 21.75 2.45 -15.35
C GLU A 41 23.06 2.40 -16.12
N SER A 42 23.06 1.76 -17.29
CA SER A 42 24.23 1.67 -18.17
C SER A 42 24.43 2.93 -19.02
N SER A 43 23.38 3.73 -19.22
CA SER A 43 23.47 5.02 -19.91
C SER A 43 22.31 5.94 -19.51
N GLN A 44 22.65 7.13 -19.00
CA GLN A 44 21.66 8.13 -18.59
C GLN A 44 20.91 8.76 -19.78
N ASP A 45 21.31 8.45 -21.01
CA ASP A 45 20.70 8.97 -22.23
C ASP A 45 19.47 8.15 -22.67
N PHE A 46 19.22 6.99 -22.04
CA PHE A 46 18.07 6.15 -22.34
C PHE A 46 17.05 6.14 -21.19
N VAL A 47 15.79 6.29 -21.57
CA VAL A 47 14.63 6.08 -20.71
C VAL A 47 14.01 4.73 -21.06
N GLN A 48 13.67 3.95 -20.04
CA GLN A 48 13.04 2.65 -20.18
C GLN A 48 11.83 2.51 -19.25
N GLY A 49 11.06 1.45 -19.42
CA GLY A 49 10.03 1.09 -18.44
C GLY A 49 10.68 0.65 -17.14
N SER A 50 10.12 1.02 -15.99
CA SER A 50 10.67 0.65 -14.67
C SER A 50 10.66 -0.85 -14.38
N SER A 51 9.77 -1.59 -15.03
CA SER A 51 9.73 -3.07 -15.01
C SER A 51 10.55 -3.70 -16.13
N PHE A 52 11.29 -2.92 -16.93
CA PHE A 52 12.17 -3.47 -17.96
C PHE A 52 13.34 -4.22 -17.32
N TYR A 53 13.56 -5.43 -17.81
CA TYR A 53 14.64 -6.30 -17.40
C TYR A 53 15.27 -6.99 -18.62
N PRO A 54 16.59 -6.83 -18.86
CA PRO A 54 17.27 -7.43 -20.01
C PRO A 54 17.26 -8.97 -19.97
N ALA A 55 17.10 -9.59 -21.14
CA ALA A 55 17.20 -11.04 -21.26
C ALA A 55 18.63 -11.52 -20.97
N GLY A 56 18.79 -12.48 -20.06
CA GLY A 56 20.07 -13.12 -19.75
C GLY A 56 20.86 -12.51 -18.59
N GLU A 57 20.31 -11.51 -17.89
CA GLU A 57 20.89 -11.06 -16.62
C GLU A 57 20.73 -12.14 -15.52
N ALA A 58 21.58 -12.06 -14.49
CA ALA A 58 21.47 -12.92 -13.32
C ALA A 58 20.15 -12.64 -12.57
N GLN A 59 19.53 -13.68 -12.01
CA GLN A 59 18.33 -13.56 -11.17
C GLN A 59 18.70 -12.84 -9.85
N THR A 60 18.65 -11.51 -9.88
CA THR A 60 18.77 -10.66 -8.70
C THR A 60 17.39 -10.42 -8.08
N GLU A 61 17.34 -10.05 -6.80
CA GLU A 61 16.09 -9.64 -6.15
C GLU A 61 15.42 -8.46 -6.88
N ARG A 62 16.22 -7.54 -7.44
CA ARG A 62 15.70 -6.44 -8.24
C ARG A 62 15.07 -6.92 -9.54
N ALA A 63 15.71 -7.86 -10.24
CA ALA A 63 15.15 -8.49 -11.43
C ALA A 63 13.80 -9.14 -11.14
N ARG A 64 13.73 -9.89 -10.03
CA ARG A 64 12.49 -10.51 -9.55
C ARG A 64 11.41 -9.45 -9.31
N ALA A 65 11.71 -8.41 -8.53
CA ALA A 65 10.76 -7.34 -8.23
C ALA A 65 10.23 -6.65 -9.51
N LYS A 66 11.11 -6.36 -10.47
CA LYS A 66 10.71 -5.79 -11.77
C LYS A 66 9.76 -6.71 -12.55
N ARG A 67 10.06 -8.01 -12.58
CA ARG A 67 9.23 -9.03 -13.23
C ARG A 67 7.85 -9.13 -12.59
N LEU A 68 7.77 -9.19 -11.26
CA LEU A 68 6.49 -9.23 -10.54
C LEU A 68 5.61 -8.02 -10.87
N ARG A 69 6.22 -6.83 -10.94
CA ARG A 69 5.52 -5.58 -11.27
C ARG A 69 5.04 -5.49 -12.71
N LEU A 70 5.41 -6.40 -13.61
CA LEU A 70 4.80 -6.50 -14.95
C LEU A 70 3.30 -6.79 -14.87
N ALA A 71 2.86 -7.54 -13.84
CA ALA A 71 1.46 -7.87 -13.63
C ALA A 71 0.67 -6.74 -12.94
N LYS A 72 1.31 -5.64 -12.52
CA LYS A 72 0.69 -4.60 -11.70
C LYS A 72 -0.58 -3.99 -12.32
N ASP A 73 -0.63 -3.81 -13.64
CA ASP A 73 -1.83 -3.29 -14.29
C ASP A 73 -3.00 -4.31 -14.27
N ASN A 74 -2.70 -5.62 -14.27
CA ASN A 74 -3.73 -6.65 -14.06
C ASN A 74 -4.28 -6.60 -12.63
N TYR A 75 -3.43 -6.39 -11.62
CA TYR A 75 -3.88 -6.16 -10.24
C TYR A 75 -4.75 -4.91 -10.12
N ALA A 76 -4.37 -3.82 -10.79
CA ALA A 76 -5.16 -2.58 -10.76
C ALA A 76 -6.55 -2.77 -11.39
N ILE A 77 -6.66 -3.58 -12.45
CA ILE A 77 -7.95 -3.99 -13.03
C ILE A 77 -8.72 -4.87 -12.04
N PHE A 78 -8.08 -5.91 -11.49
CA PHE A 78 -8.66 -6.83 -10.52
C PHE A 78 -9.26 -6.11 -9.31
N LEU A 79 -8.54 -5.17 -8.70
CA LEU A 79 -9.01 -4.39 -7.56
C LEU A 79 -10.32 -3.65 -7.83
N ARG A 80 -10.53 -3.16 -9.06
CA ARG A 80 -11.77 -2.48 -9.46
C ARG A 80 -12.93 -3.44 -9.73
N THR A 81 -12.65 -4.74 -9.88
CA THR A 81 -13.69 -5.77 -10.05
C THR A 81 -14.16 -6.35 -8.73
N LEU A 82 -13.45 -6.08 -7.63
CA LEU A 82 -13.84 -6.57 -6.32
C LEU A 82 -15.14 -5.90 -5.86
N SER A 83 -16.02 -6.68 -5.23
CA SER A 83 -17.06 -6.08 -4.41
C SER A 83 -16.44 -5.34 -3.21
N TRP A 84 -17.20 -4.43 -2.62
CA TRP A 84 -16.77 -3.69 -1.42
C TRP A 84 -16.27 -4.63 -0.31
N ARG A 85 -17.01 -5.73 -0.03
CA ARG A 85 -16.65 -6.72 0.97
C ARG A 85 -15.41 -7.53 0.59
N GLU A 86 -15.24 -7.87 -0.68
CA GLU A 86 -14.01 -8.52 -1.15
C GLU A 86 -12.80 -7.58 -1.02
N PHE A 87 -12.97 -6.28 -1.25
CA PHE A 87 -11.90 -5.31 -1.01
C PHE A 87 -11.50 -5.21 0.47
N GLU A 88 -12.46 -5.26 1.39
CA GLU A 88 -12.15 -5.39 2.83
C GLU A 88 -11.36 -6.68 3.11
N GLY A 89 -11.77 -7.82 2.54
CA GLY A 89 -11.00 -9.07 2.62
C GLY A 89 -9.56 -8.94 2.12
N CYS A 90 -9.36 -8.23 1.01
CA CYS A 90 -8.04 -7.89 0.51
C CYS A 90 -7.24 -7.05 1.53
N CYS A 91 -7.86 -6.03 2.15
CA CYS A 91 -7.22 -5.20 3.17
C CYS A 91 -6.80 -6.01 4.42
N ARG A 92 -7.65 -6.94 4.86
CA ARG A 92 -7.31 -7.90 5.92
C ARG A 92 -6.15 -8.80 5.53
N GLY A 93 -6.11 -9.31 4.30
CA GLY A 93 -4.99 -10.09 3.79
C GLY A 93 -3.68 -9.30 3.78
N ILE A 94 -3.74 -8.01 3.42
CA ILE A 94 -2.59 -7.09 3.50
C ILE A 94 -2.09 -6.98 4.94
N LEU A 95 -2.97 -6.86 5.95
CA LEU A 95 -2.54 -6.88 7.34
C LEU A 95 -1.78 -8.16 7.70
N GLY A 96 -2.26 -9.32 7.24
CA GLY A 96 -1.58 -10.60 7.45
C GLY A 96 -0.16 -10.62 6.87
N ILE A 97 0.01 -10.11 5.64
CA ILE A 97 1.32 -9.96 5.00
C ILE A 97 2.21 -8.99 5.79
N LEU A 98 1.64 -7.90 6.29
CA LEU A 98 2.33 -6.94 7.16
C LEU A 98 2.67 -7.53 8.53
N GLY A 99 2.30 -8.77 8.86
CA GLY A 99 2.62 -9.46 10.12
C GLY A 99 1.69 -9.17 11.27
N VAL A 100 0.46 -8.74 10.97
CA VAL A 100 -0.59 -8.68 11.97
C VAL A 100 -1.03 -10.09 12.34
N GLU A 101 -1.05 -10.38 13.64
CA GLU A 101 -1.63 -11.59 14.19
C GLU A 101 -3.15 -11.48 14.19
N GLU A 102 -3.82 -12.48 13.64
CA GLU A 102 -5.29 -12.60 13.60
C GLU A 102 -5.98 -11.30 13.13
N PRO A 103 -5.64 -10.79 11.92
CA PRO A 103 -6.25 -9.57 11.43
C PRO A 103 -7.77 -9.81 11.34
N THR A 104 -8.55 -8.80 11.73
CA THR A 104 -10.00 -8.91 11.92
C THR A 104 -10.72 -7.93 11.01
N LEU A 105 -11.83 -8.36 10.40
CA LEU A 105 -12.79 -7.48 9.74
C LEU A 105 -13.89 -7.11 10.71
N THR A 106 -14.33 -5.86 10.69
CA THR A 106 -15.57 -5.48 11.38
C THR A 106 -16.80 -5.93 10.60
N GLN A 107 -17.94 -5.89 11.28
CA GLN A 107 -19.22 -6.22 10.68
C GLN A 107 -19.74 -5.03 9.87
N ALA A 108 -20.15 -5.33 8.64
CA ALA A 108 -20.77 -4.41 7.68
C ALA A 108 -21.84 -3.45 8.26
N SER A 109 -22.59 -3.88 9.28
CA SER A 109 -23.70 -3.10 9.85
C SER A 109 -23.31 -2.23 11.03
N ASP A 110 -22.06 -2.31 11.50
CA ASP A 110 -21.62 -1.70 12.78
C ASP A 110 -20.12 -1.40 12.78
N ASP A 111 -19.54 -1.08 11.61
CA ASP A 111 -18.10 -0.83 11.47
C ASP A 111 -17.62 0.41 12.25
N GLN A 112 -18.54 1.32 12.60
CA GLN A 112 -18.27 2.59 13.27
C GLN A 112 -17.13 3.37 12.58
N GLY A 113 -16.93 3.18 11.27
CA GLY A 113 -15.85 3.80 10.49
C GLY A 113 -14.48 3.08 10.56
N ILE A 114 -14.39 1.91 11.19
CA ILE A 114 -13.22 1.02 11.20
C ILE A 114 -13.60 -0.26 10.47
N ASP A 115 -12.96 -0.58 9.36
CA ASP A 115 -13.31 -1.77 8.54
C ASP A 115 -12.45 -2.98 8.89
N PHE A 116 -11.22 -2.73 9.36
CA PHE A 116 -10.28 -3.78 9.73
C PHE A 116 -9.29 -3.32 10.79
N TYR A 117 -8.81 -4.28 11.59
CA TYR A 117 -7.77 -4.02 12.58
C TYR A 117 -7.00 -5.29 12.97
N GLY A 118 -5.90 -5.12 13.69
CA GLY A 118 -5.25 -6.20 14.42
C GLY A 118 -3.93 -5.79 15.07
N LYS A 119 -3.30 -6.71 15.79
CA LYS A 119 -2.04 -6.48 16.49
C LYS A 119 -0.85 -6.88 15.62
N LEU A 120 0.06 -5.95 15.39
CA LEU A 120 1.31 -6.21 14.69
C LEU A 120 2.28 -6.97 15.62
N ALA A 121 2.70 -8.16 15.19
CA ALA A 121 3.78 -8.87 15.86
C ALA A 121 5.12 -8.22 15.52
N LEU A 122 5.81 -7.70 16.54
CA LEU A 122 7.16 -7.15 16.39
C LEU A 122 8.28 -8.18 16.64
N GLY A 123 7.91 -9.41 17.00
CA GLY A 123 8.85 -10.50 17.26
C GLY A 123 9.88 -10.66 16.15
N ASN A 124 11.18 -10.53 16.48
CA ASN A 124 12.31 -10.63 15.53
C ASN A 124 12.34 -9.57 14.41
N ARG A 125 11.55 -8.49 14.49
CA ARG A 125 11.47 -7.45 13.44
C ARG A 125 12.27 -6.18 13.74
N LEU A 126 12.80 -6.05 14.95
CA LEU A 126 13.59 -4.90 15.38
C LEU A 126 15.11 -5.18 15.30
N ASP A 127 15.54 -6.07 14.40
CA ASP A 127 16.93 -6.56 14.26
C ASP A 127 17.60 -7.05 15.56
N ASN A 128 16.79 -7.35 16.57
CA ASN A 128 17.23 -7.86 17.88
C ASN A 128 16.81 -9.32 18.01
N PHE A 129 17.60 -10.22 17.41
CA PHE A 129 17.36 -11.65 17.54
C PHE A 129 17.76 -12.11 18.95
N SER A 130 16.80 -12.60 19.73
CA SER A 130 17.04 -13.18 21.05
C SER A 130 16.26 -14.48 21.16
N GLU A 131 16.94 -15.56 21.54
CA GLU A 131 16.30 -16.86 21.81
C GLU A 131 15.35 -16.80 23.02
N LEU A 132 15.55 -15.81 23.90
CA LEU A 132 14.68 -15.53 25.05
C LEU A 132 13.65 -14.43 24.70
N PRO A 133 12.45 -14.44 25.33
CA PRO A 133 11.45 -13.40 25.11
C PRO A 133 12.03 -11.98 25.31
N GLY A 134 12.07 -11.20 24.22
CA GLY A 134 12.60 -9.84 24.21
C GLY A 134 11.55 -8.76 24.52
N LEU A 135 12.00 -7.51 24.46
CA LEU A 135 11.13 -6.32 24.58
C LEU A 135 10.10 -6.25 23.46
N ASP A 136 10.46 -6.71 22.27
CA ASP A 136 9.62 -6.79 21.08
C ASP A 136 8.30 -7.54 21.32
N ARG A 137 8.33 -8.63 22.11
CA ARG A 137 7.11 -9.38 22.49
C ARG A 137 6.21 -8.66 23.49
N ARG A 138 6.68 -7.60 24.13
CA ARG A 138 5.90 -6.80 25.09
C ARG A 138 5.29 -5.55 24.46
N LEU A 139 5.72 -5.20 23.25
CA LEU A 139 5.20 -4.05 22.54
C LEU A 139 3.92 -4.43 21.81
N ASN A 140 2.79 -3.84 22.24
CA ASN A 140 1.53 -3.97 21.53
C ASN A 140 1.41 -2.82 20.53
N VAL A 141 1.53 -3.12 19.24
CA VAL A 141 1.28 -2.15 18.18
C VAL A 141 0.00 -2.55 17.45
N TRP A 142 -0.94 -1.61 17.34
CA TRP A 142 -2.17 -1.84 16.61
C TRP A 142 -2.11 -1.22 15.22
N LEU A 143 -2.57 -1.97 14.22
CA LEU A 143 -2.91 -1.45 12.91
C LEU A 143 -4.43 -1.39 12.82
N VAL A 144 -4.97 -0.23 12.48
CA VAL A 144 -6.42 0.00 12.38
C VAL A 144 -6.68 0.78 11.11
N GLY A 145 -7.69 0.38 10.33
CA GLY A 145 -7.94 1.07 9.10
C GLY A 145 -9.35 1.01 8.55
N GLN A 146 -9.51 1.82 7.52
CA GLN A 146 -10.72 1.97 6.73
C GLN A 146 -10.41 1.63 5.27
N ALA A 147 -11.32 0.90 4.63
CA ALA A 147 -11.31 0.52 3.23
C ALA A 147 -12.41 1.31 2.50
N LYS A 148 -12.05 2.03 1.44
CA LYS A 148 -13.04 2.67 0.55
C LYS A 148 -12.92 2.14 -0.87
N HIS A 149 -13.95 1.46 -1.33
CA HIS A 149 -14.06 1.03 -2.72
C HIS A 149 -14.63 2.18 -3.58
N TYR A 150 -13.81 2.77 -4.45
CA TYR A 150 -14.22 3.91 -5.30
C TYR A 150 -13.89 3.65 -6.77
N ASP A 151 -14.90 3.71 -7.64
CA ASP A 151 -14.68 3.60 -9.09
C ASP A 151 -14.15 4.91 -9.70
N LYS A 152 -14.52 6.08 -9.14
CA LYS A 152 -14.24 7.40 -9.76
C LYS A 152 -13.99 8.54 -8.77
N THR A 153 -14.32 8.37 -7.50
CA THR A 153 -14.21 9.44 -6.49
C THR A 153 -12.82 9.45 -5.85
N ARG A 154 -12.36 10.65 -5.50
CA ARG A 154 -11.13 10.85 -4.73
C ARG A 154 -11.44 10.82 -3.25
N VAL A 155 -10.58 10.19 -2.48
CA VAL A 155 -10.61 10.25 -1.02
C VAL A 155 -10.39 11.71 -0.59
N SER A 156 -11.24 12.15 0.33
CA SER A 156 -11.32 13.53 0.80
C SER A 156 -10.83 13.65 2.25
N THR A 157 -10.50 14.86 2.68
CA THR A 157 -10.06 15.11 4.06
C THR A 157 -11.11 14.75 5.14
N PRO A 158 -12.44 14.82 4.89
CA PRO A 158 -13.45 14.24 5.78
C PRO A 158 -13.23 12.76 6.12
N ASP A 159 -12.98 11.91 5.14
CA ASP A 159 -12.82 10.46 5.33
C ASP A 159 -11.69 10.15 6.34
N ILE A 160 -10.58 10.87 6.20
CA ILE A 160 -9.41 10.76 7.08
C ILE A 160 -9.76 11.15 8.53
N ARG A 161 -10.52 12.24 8.69
CA ARG A 161 -10.91 12.73 10.03
C ARG A 161 -11.91 11.80 10.70
N GLU A 162 -12.79 11.18 9.92
CA GLU A 162 -13.76 10.19 10.37
C GLU A 162 -13.04 9.01 11.03
N LEU A 163 -12.11 8.36 10.33
CA LEU A 163 -11.33 7.24 10.88
C LEU A 163 -10.60 7.63 12.18
N VAL A 164 -9.96 8.81 12.22
CA VAL A 164 -9.31 9.28 13.45
C VAL A 164 -10.31 9.41 14.60
N GLY A 165 -11.48 9.99 14.34
CA GLY A 165 -12.56 10.09 15.32
C GLY A 165 -13.01 8.72 15.84
N SER A 166 -13.28 7.79 14.92
CA SER A 166 -13.72 6.43 15.21
C SER A 166 -12.74 5.68 16.12
N VAL A 167 -11.45 5.70 15.81
CA VAL A 167 -10.43 5.03 16.63
C VAL A 167 -10.32 5.68 18.01
N ARG A 168 -10.41 7.02 18.12
CA ARG A 168 -10.33 7.69 19.42
C ARG A 168 -11.53 7.37 20.31
N LEU A 169 -12.72 7.29 19.73
CA LEU A 169 -13.92 6.86 20.45
C LEU A 169 -13.77 5.41 20.94
N ALA A 170 -13.33 4.51 20.06
CA ALA A 170 -13.07 3.12 20.40
C ALA A 170 -12.01 2.97 21.51
N GLN A 171 -10.90 3.71 21.46
CA GLN A 171 -9.88 3.75 22.52
C GLN A 171 -10.43 4.23 23.87
N SER A 172 -11.44 5.11 23.85
CA SER A 172 -12.09 5.59 25.07
C SER A 172 -13.14 4.63 25.64
N GLY A 173 -13.38 3.49 24.98
CA GLY A 173 -14.45 2.56 25.33
C GLY A 173 -15.84 3.11 25.05
N ILE A 174 -15.95 4.19 24.27
CA ILE A 174 -17.21 4.79 23.86
C ILE A 174 -17.54 4.19 22.49
N ALA A 175 -18.37 3.16 22.48
CA ALA A 175 -18.90 2.56 21.26
C ALA A 175 -20.38 2.92 21.11
N SER A 176 -20.87 3.04 19.88
CA SER A 176 -22.30 3.28 19.62
C SER A 176 -23.16 2.02 19.81
N ASP A 177 -22.51 0.87 19.94
CA ASP A 177 -23.11 -0.44 20.19
C ASP A 177 -22.79 -0.94 21.60
N ASP A 178 -23.26 -2.15 21.95
CA ASP A 178 -22.92 -2.83 23.21
C ASP A 178 -21.42 -3.26 23.29
N GLY A 179 -20.53 -2.67 22.47
CA GLY A 179 -19.10 -3.00 22.38
C GLY A 179 -18.80 -4.31 21.63
N ARG A 180 -19.71 -4.79 20.79
CA ARG A 180 -19.60 -6.08 20.09
C ARG A 180 -18.82 -5.96 18.78
N ALA A 181 -19.02 -4.88 18.02
CA ALA A 181 -18.39 -4.71 16.72
C ALA A 181 -16.86 -4.65 16.79
N LEU A 182 -16.35 -4.05 17.86
CA LEU A 182 -14.92 -3.84 18.12
C LEU A 182 -14.43 -4.65 19.31
N SER A 183 -15.09 -5.76 19.66
CA SER A 183 -14.74 -6.54 20.87
C SER A 183 -13.30 -7.09 20.86
N GLY A 184 -12.71 -7.28 19.68
CA GLY A 184 -11.30 -7.68 19.51
C GLY A 184 -10.32 -6.51 19.54
N PHE A 185 -10.80 -5.27 19.40
CA PHE A 185 -9.98 -4.06 19.40
C PHE A 185 -9.97 -3.43 20.79
N ASN A 186 -8.98 -3.81 21.60
CA ASN A 186 -8.83 -3.32 22.97
C ASN A 186 -7.41 -2.80 23.21
N PRO A 187 -7.02 -1.68 22.57
CA PRO A 187 -5.74 -1.04 22.82
C PRO A 187 -5.69 -0.45 24.23
N SER A 188 -4.56 -0.60 24.91
CA SER A 188 -4.28 0.16 26.13
C SER A 188 -4.12 1.65 25.81
N LEU A 189 -4.30 2.52 26.79
CA LEU A 189 -4.19 3.98 26.63
C LEU A 189 -2.86 4.43 25.98
N LEU A 190 -1.78 3.69 26.24
CA LEU A 190 -0.43 4.00 25.75
C LEU A 190 0.00 3.09 24.59
N ASP A 191 -0.86 2.18 24.13
CA ASP A 191 -0.52 1.34 22.98
C ASP A 191 -0.46 2.23 21.73
N PRO A 192 0.64 2.18 20.96
CA PRO A 192 0.70 2.85 19.67
C PRO A 192 -0.33 2.26 18.70
N VAL A 193 -1.03 3.15 17.99
CA VAL A 193 -1.99 2.81 16.94
C VAL A 193 -1.57 3.48 15.65
N PHE A 194 -1.30 2.69 14.62
CA PHE A 194 -1.09 3.17 13.27
C PHE A 194 -2.40 3.14 12.49
N PHE A 195 -2.70 4.26 11.87
CA PHE A 195 -3.90 4.46 11.08
C PHE A 195 -3.62 4.10 9.63
N LEU A 196 -4.46 3.25 9.06
CA LEU A 196 -4.38 2.78 7.68
C LEU A 196 -5.61 3.23 6.90
N PHE A 197 -5.40 3.80 5.72
CA PHE A 197 -6.49 4.15 4.83
C PHE A 197 -6.24 3.58 3.44
N PHE A 198 -7.05 2.61 3.04
CA PHE A 198 -6.89 1.88 1.78
C PHE A 198 -8.05 2.19 0.84
N THR A 199 -7.74 2.43 -0.44
CA THR A 199 -8.77 2.66 -1.46
C THR A 199 -8.39 2.07 -2.81
N THR A 200 -9.38 1.63 -3.60
CA THR A 200 -9.18 1.25 -5.01
C THR A 200 -9.07 2.46 -5.94
N GLY A 201 -9.45 3.64 -5.45
CA GLY A 201 -9.42 4.91 -6.16
C GLY A 201 -8.08 5.65 -6.05
N THR A 202 -8.14 6.98 -6.09
CA THR A 202 -6.98 7.87 -5.89
C THR A 202 -7.19 8.77 -4.68
N ILE A 203 -6.10 9.21 -4.06
CA ILE A 203 -6.13 10.14 -2.93
C ILE A 203 -5.90 11.55 -3.47
N SER A 204 -6.69 12.51 -3.00
CA SER A 204 -6.49 13.92 -3.35
C SER A 204 -5.16 14.45 -2.78
N ARG A 205 -4.56 15.45 -3.43
CA ARG A 205 -3.30 16.08 -2.93
C ARG A 205 -3.42 16.57 -1.49
N ASP A 206 -4.57 17.13 -1.13
CA ASP A 206 -4.84 17.59 0.23
C ASP A 206 -4.96 16.42 1.20
N GLY A 207 -5.57 15.31 0.77
CA GLY A 207 -5.62 14.05 1.51
C GLY A 207 -4.23 13.46 1.75
N GLU A 208 -3.38 13.39 0.72
CA GLU A 208 -1.99 12.94 0.84
C GLU A 208 -1.20 13.82 1.81
N THR A 209 -1.35 15.14 1.69
CA THR A 209 -0.67 16.10 2.57
C THR A 209 -1.12 15.94 4.02
N LEU A 210 -2.42 15.73 4.24
CA LEU A 210 -2.97 15.49 5.58
C LEU A 210 -2.48 14.16 6.15
N ALA A 211 -2.48 13.08 5.36
CA ALA A 211 -1.98 11.77 5.74
C ALA A 211 -0.51 11.83 6.18
N ALA A 212 0.34 12.42 5.33
CA ALA A 212 1.76 12.59 5.61
C ALA A 212 2.03 13.40 6.90
N ARG A 213 1.26 14.48 7.11
CA ARG A 213 1.39 15.32 8.32
C ARG A 213 0.83 14.68 9.58
N SER A 214 -0.14 13.77 9.46
CA SER A 214 -0.76 13.08 10.60
C SER A 214 -0.07 11.76 10.95
N GLY A 215 0.85 11.27 10.11
CA GLY A 215 1.49 9.98 10.29
C GLY A 215 0.58 8.79 9.94
N MET A 216 -0.54 9.05 9.27
CA MET A 216 -1.42 8.01 8.75
C MET A 216 -0.84 7.43 7.46
N ILE A 217 -0.91 6.11 7.34
CA ILE A 217 -0.44 5.37 6.17
C ILE A 217 -1.62 5.23 5.23
N CYS A 218 -1.49 5.73 4.00
CA CYS A 218 -2.51 5.55 2.98
C CYS A 218 -1.96 4.76 1.79
N MET A 219 -2.83 3.93 1.20
CA MET A 219 -2.54 3.25 -0.05
C MET A 219 -3.71 3.46 -1.02
N ASP A 220 -3.40 4.04 -2.18
CA ASP A 220 -4.31 4.11 -3.31
C ASP A 220 -4.28 2.81 -4.14
N GLY A 221 -5.16 2.72 -5.16
CA GLY A 221 -5.29 1.48 -5.93
C GLY A 221 -4.01 1.08 -6.67
N ASP A 222 -3.16 2.05 -7.02
CA ASP A 222 -1.88 1.82 -7.68
C ASP A 222 -0.86 1.21 -6.71
N GLN A 223 -0.83 1.74 -5.50
CA GLN A 223 0.05 1.26 -4.42
C GLN A 223 -0.38 -0.13 -3.93
N ILE A 224 -1.69 -0.38 -3.79
CA ILE A 224 -2.21 -1.70 -3.44
C ILE A 224 -1.88 -2.71 -4.54
N ALA A 225 -2.10 -2.36 -5.82
CA ALA A 225 -1.77 -3.25 -6.93
C ALA A 225 -0.28 -3.61 -6.97
N THR A 226 0.59 -2.64 -6.71
CA THR A 226 2.04 -2.86 -6.61
C THR A 226 2.39 -3.76 -5.43
N PHE A 227 1.78 -3.52 -4.27
CA PHE A 227 2.00 -4.34 -3.07
C PHE A 227 1.58 -5.79 -3.29
N LEU A 228 0.42 -6.04 -3.92
CA LEU A 228 -0.04 -7.39 -4.22
C LEU A 228 0.88 -8.12 -5.22
N ALA A 229 1.39 -7.40 -6.22
CA ALA A 229 2.37 -7.93 -7.16
C ALA A 229 3.68 -8.30 -6.47
N ASP A 230 4.22 -7.41 -5.64
CA ASP A 230 5.46 -7.63 -4.89
C ASP A 230 5.36 -8.81 -3.91
N ASN A 231 4.14 -9.17 -3.49
CA ASN A 231 3.85 -10.30 -2.60
C ASN A 231 3.27 -11.52 -3.33
N GLU A 232 3.35 -11.55 -4.67
CA GLU A 232 3.03 -12.72 -5.51
C GLU A 232 1.58 -13.23 -5.36
N ILE A 233 0.65 -12.34 -5.03
CA ILE A 233 -0.72 -12.71 -4.68
C ILE A 233 -1.52 -13.14 -5.90
N GLY A 234 -1.89 -14.42 -6.01
CA GLY A 234 -2.62 -14.90 -7.18
C GLY A 234 -1.75 -15.04 -8.43
N LEU A 235 -0.44 -15.25 -8.26
CA LEU A 235 0.44 -15.69 -9.34
C LEU A 235 0.45 -17.22 -9.43
N THR A 236 0.36 -17.74 -10.65
CA THR A 236 0.65 -19.14 -10.99
C THR A 236 1.89 -19.14 -11.87
N GLY A 237 3.05 -19.41 -11.26
CA GLY A 237 4.35 -19.12 -11.87
C GLY A 237 4.58 -17.61 -11.94
N ASP A 238 4.80 -17.08 -13.14
CA ASP A 238 5.02 -15.64 -13.38
C ASP A 238 3.79 -14.93 -13.96
N VAL A 239 2.65 -15.60 -14.03
CA VAL A 239 1.43 -15.09 -14.64
C VAL A 239 0.38 -14.82 -13.58
N PHE A 240 -0.20 -13.62 -13.62
CA PHE A 240 -1.32 -13.27 -12.76
C PHE A 240 -2.59 -14.00 -13.21
N GLU A 241 -3.21 -14.70 -12.26
CA GLU A 241 -4.47 -15.41 -12.46
C GLU A 241 -5.54 -14.83 -11.52
N GLN A 242 -6.56 -14.23 -12.12
CA GLN A 242 -7.63 -13.56 -11.38
C GLN A 242 -8.36 -14.50 -10.39
N ASP A 243 -8.58 -15.77 -10.77
CA ASP A 243 -9.26 -16.74 -9.90
C ASP A 243 -8.42 -17.09 -8.67
N ALA A 244 -7.09 -17.20 -8.82
CA ALA A 244 -6.18 -17.44 -7.71
C ALA A 244 -6.13 -16.24 -6.76
N ALA A 245 -6.08 -15.01 -7.30
CA ALA A 245 -6.14 -13.78 -6.51
C ALA A 245 -7.47 -13.66 -5.76
N LEU A 246 -8.60 -13.98 -6.42
CA LEU A 246 -9.92 -13.95 -5.83
C LEU A 246 -10.09 -15.01 -4.73
N ALA A 247 -9.54 -16.21 -4.92
CA ALA A 247 -9.51 -17.25 -3.90
C ALA A 247 -8.74 -16.79 -2.66
N TRP A 248 -7.58 -16.15 -2.84
CA TRP A 248 -6.84 -15.54 -1.75
C TRP A 248 -7.64 -14.45 -1.03
N VAL A 249 -8.31 -13.54 -1.76
CA VAL A 249 -9.18 -12.52 -1.13
C VAL A 249 -10.28 -13.17 -0.29
N ARG A 250 -10.97 -14.18 -0.84
CA ARG A 250 -12.10 -14.84 -0.19
C ARG A 250 -11.69 -15.66 1.04
N SER A 251 -10.47 -16.19 1.10
CA SER A 251 -9.99 -16.87 2.30
C SER A 251 -9.87 -15.94 3.51
N HIS A 252 -9.87 -14.62 3.30
CA HIS A 252 -9.81 -13.62 4.37
C HIS A 252 -11.19 -13.06 4.77
N LEU A 253 -12.30 -13.54 4.19
CA LEU A 253 -13.64 -13.05 4.52
C LEU A 253 -14.30 -13.75 5.72
N HIS A 254 -13.86 -14.95 6.09
CA HIS A 254 -14.65 -15.89 6.91
C HIS A 254 -13.95 -16.46 8.16
N GLN A 255 -12.96 -15.75 8.72
CA GLN A 255 -12.43 -16.02 10.06
C GLN A 255 -12.97 -14.99 11.03
#